data_AF-A0A7W0H1Q2-F1
#
_entry.id   AF-A0A7W0H1Q2-F1
#
_cell.length_a   1.000
_cell.length_b   1.000
_cell.length_c   1.000
_cell.angle_alpha   90.00
_cell.angle_beta   90.00
_cell.angle_gamma   90.00
#
_symmetry.space_group_name_H-M   'P 1'
#
loop_
_entity.id
_entity.type
_entity.pdbx_description
1 polymer ?
#
loop_
_entity_poly.entity_id
_entity_poly.type
_entity_poly.pdbx_seq_one_letter_code
_entity_poly.pdbx_strand_id
1 'polypeptide(L)'
;TAHAARVADLVRQLGGTPPQARSAEDYARLFPRMRTEADALHFARDLEQRLVRAYLDALRLLPDRGQRRATAEIAAEEAEDLAVVHTLAGDPAAPQPFVTGTT
;
A
#
# COMPACT_ATOMS: atom_id res chain seq x y z
N THR A 1 2.67 4.90 -8.65
CA THR A 1 2.55 5.93 -9.71
C THR A 1 1.22 5.91 -10.46
N ALA A 2 0.44 4.81 -10.48
CA ALA A 2 -0.98 4.85 -10.87
C ALA A 2 -1.94 4.95 -9.66
N HIS A 3 -1.66 4.23 -8.56
CA HIS A 3 -2.47 4.29 -7.33
C HIS A 3 -2.47 5.68 -6.70
N ALA A 4 -1.31 6.34 -6.62
CA ALA A 4 -1.20 7.69 -6.09
C ALA A 4 -2.10 8.70 -6.83
N ALA A 5 -2.26 8.55 -8.15
CA ALA A 5 -3.19 9.38 -8.93
C ALA A 5 -4.65 9.07 -8.58
N ARG A 6 -5.02 7.78 -8.52
CA ARG A 6 -6.37 7.34 -8.08
C ARG A 6 -6.72 7.85 -6.68
N VAL A 7 -5.77 7.80 -5.75
CA VAL A 7 -5.93 8.34 -4.38
C VAL A 7 -6.06 9.87 -4.39
N ALA A 8 -5.25 10.56 -5.20
CA ALA A 8 -5.37 12.02 -5.33
C ALA A 8 -6.74 12.43 -5.89
N ASP A 9 -7.27 11.70 -6.87
CA ASP A 9 -8.60 11.95 -7.41
C ASP A 9 -9.69 11.67 -6.38
N LEU A 10 -9.56 10.59 -5.60
CA LEU A 10 -10.48 10.30 -4.49
C LEU A 10 -10.48 11.43 -3.46
N VAL A 11 -9.31 11.95 -3.06
CA VAL A 11 -9.21 13.07 -2.13
C VAL A 11 -9.90 14.32 -2.68
N ARG A 12 -9.74 14.62 -3.98
CA ARG A 12 -10.46 15.74 -4.63
C ARG A 12 -11.97 15.54 -4.64
N GLN A 13 -12.45 14.33 -4.94
CA GLN A 13 -13.88 14.00 -4.92
C GLN A 13 -14.51 14.16 -3.53
N LEU A 14 -13.73 13.95 -2.48
CA LEU A 14 -14.13 14.19 -1.09
C LEU A 14 -14.02 15.67 -0.67
N GLY A 15 -13.66 16.58 -1.59
CA GLY A 15 -13.51 18.01 -1.33
C GLY A 15 -12.18 18.40 -0.68
N GLY A 16 -11.21 17.48 -0.62
CA GLY A 16 -9.89 17.72 -0.06
C GLY A 16 -8.85 18.15 -1.10
N THR A 17 -7.69 18.59 -0.61
CA THR A 17 -6.51 18.88 -1.43
C THR A 17 -5.49 17.75 -1.24
N PRO A 18 -5.14 17.00 -2.30
CA PRO A 18 -4.13 15.94 -2.21
C PRO A 18 -2.78 16.50 -1.78
N PRO A 19 -2.02 15.80 -0.91
CA PRO A 19 -0.69 16.24 -0.53
C PRO A 19 0.25 16.21 -1.73
N GLN A 20 1.17 17.18 -1.80
CA GLN A 20 2.25 17.13 -2.77
C GLN A 20 3.24 16.02 -2.42
N ALA A 21 3.72 15.31 -3.44
CA ALA A 21 4.77 14.31 -3.26
C ALA A 21 6.04 14.98 -2.74
N ARG A 22 6.71 14.33 -1.79
CA ARG A 22 8.06 14.75 -1.37
C ARG A 22 9.05 14.56 -2.50
N SER A 23 10.14 15.32 -2.49
CA SER A 23 11.20 15.14 -3.49
C SER A 23 11.92 13.80 -3.31
N ALA A 24 12.61 13.34 -4.35
CA ALA A 24 13.46 12.15 -4.24
C ALA A 24 14.54 12.30 -3.16
N GLU A 25 15.07 13.52 -2.99
CA GLU A 25 16.06 13.82 -1.94
C GLU A 25 15.45 13.70 -0.54
N ASP A 26 14.23 14.19 -0.34
CA ASP A 26 13.52 14.06 0.94
C ASP A 26 13.27 12.59 1.29
N TYR A 27 12.88 11.77 0.32
CA TYR A 27 12.73 10.33 0.52
C TYR A 27 14.07 9.63 0.78
N ALA A 28 15.14 9.99 0.07
CA ALA A 28 16.46 9.42 0.25
C ALA A 28 16.99 9.60 1.68
N ARG A 29 16.67 10.72 2.34
CA ARG A 29 17.02 10.97 3.75
C ARG A 29 16.24 10.11 4.75
N LEU A 30 15.06 9.62 4.37
CA LEU A 30 14.17 8.80 5.21
C LEU A 30 14.32 7.30 4.94
N PHE A 31 14.88 6.92 3.79
CA PHE A 31 15.03 5.53 3.41
C PHE A 31 16.06 4.82 4.32
N PRO A 32 15.74 3.64 4.86
CA PRO A 32 16.71 2.86 5.61
C PRO A 32 17.85 2.44 4.69
N ARG A 33 19.08 2.35 5.22
CA ARG A 33 20.20 1.78 4.48
C ARG A 33 20.00 0.28 4.31
N MET A 34 19.73 -0.16 3.09
CA MET A 34 19.66 -1.57 2.71
C MET A 34 21.03 -2.02 2.19
N ARG A 35 21.59 -3.09 2.75
CA ARG A 35 22.91 -3.61 2.38
C ARG A 35 22.81 -4.92 1.61
N THR A 36 21.70 -5.62 1.77
CA THR A 36 21.44 -6.92 1.17
C THR A 36 20.09 -6.92 0.45
N GLU A 37 19.89 -7.87 -0.44
CA GLU A 37 18.59 -8.14 -1.05
C GLU A 37 17.52 -8.47 0.00
N ALA A 38 17.90 -9.17 1.07
CA ALA A 38 17.03 -9.48 2.19
C ALA A 38 16.52 -8.22 2.91
N ASP A 39 17.36 -7.18 3.05
CA ASP A 39 16.93 -5.90 3.64
C ASP A 39 15.88 -5.21 2.74
N ALA A 40 16.06 -5.29 1.42
CA ALA A 40 15.13 -4.70 0.47
C ALA A 40 13.78 -5.45 0.45
N LEU A 41 13.81 -6.79 0.46
CA LEU A 41 12.60 -7.61 0.53
C LEU A 41 11.85 -7.42 1.86
N HIS A 42 12.57 -7.28 2.99
CA HIS A 42 11.95 -6.97 4.28
C HIS A 42 11.26 -5.60 4.23
N PHE A 43 11.95 -4.58 3.72
CA PHE A 43 11.36 -3.26 3.58
C PHE A 43 10.13 -3.26 2.68
N ALA A 44 10.18 -3.95 1.54
CA ALA A 44 9.05 -4.07 0.62
C ALA A 44 7.87 -4.76 1.32
N ARG A 45 8.12 -5.88 2.02
CA ARG A 45 7.08 -6.59 2.78
C ARG A 45 6.40 -5.68 3.80
N ASP A 46 7.18 -4.94 4.58
CA ASP A 46 6.67 -4.00 5.59
C ASP A 46 5.86 -2.86 4.94
N LEU A 47 6.31 -2.35 3.80
CA LEU A 47 5.61 -1.30 3.07
C LEU A 47 4.27 -1.79 2.54
N GLU A 48 4.25 -2.93 1.83
CA GLU A 48 3.02 -3.47 1.24
C GLU A 48 2.02 -3.89 2.31
N GLN A 49 2.46 -4.53 3.40
CA GLN A 49 1.58 -4.85 4.53
C GLN A 49 0.89 -3.62 5.12
N ARG A 50 1.63 -2.50 5.24
CA ARG A 50 1.08 -1.23 5.73
C ARG A 50 0.10 -0.62 4.73
N LEU A 51 0.39 -0.68 3.43
CA LEU A 51 -0.48 -0.17 2.38
C LEU A 51 -1.80 -0.96 2.33
N VAL A 52 -1.73 -2.29 2.27
CA VAL A 52 -2.91 -3.17 2.32
C VAL A 52 -3.78 -2.82 3.52
N ARG A 53 -3.18 -2.74 4.72
CA ARG A 53 -3.92 -2.39 5.94
C ARG A 53 -4.53 -1.00 5.88
N ALA A 54 -3.79 0.00 5.39
CA ALA A 54 -4.28 1.38 5.28
C ALA A 54 -5.48 1.49 4.34
N TYR A 55 -5.47 0.79 3.21
CA TYR A 55 -6.60 0.81 2.27
C TYR A 55 -7.80 0.05 2.82
N LEU A 56 -7.62 -1.11 3.47
CA LEU A 56 -8.71 -1.81 4.16
C LEU A 56 -9.32 -0.96 5.28
N ASP A 57 -8.48 -0.23 6.03
CA ASP A 57 -8.91 0.73 7.04
C ASP A 57 -9.65 1.93 6.44
N ALA A 58 -9.31 2.35 5.20
CA ALA A 58 -10.01 3.43 4.52
C ALA A 58 -11.41 3.00 4.03
N LEU A 59 -11.63 1.73 3.69
CA LEU A 59 -12.93 1.24 3.19
C LEU A 59 -14.10 1.54 4.15
N ARG A 60 -13.86 1.48 5.45
CA ARG A 60 -14.85 1.77 6.50
C ARG A 60 -15.18 3.26 6.65
N LEU A 61 -14.37 4.15 6.08
CA LEU A 61 -14.55 5.61 6.18
C LEU A 61 -15.20 6.21 4.93
N LEU A 62 -15.15 5.52 3.79
CA LEU A 62 -15.60 6.06 2.51
C LEU A 62 -17.13 5.94 2.35
N PRO A 63 -17.85 7.06 2.13
CA PRO A 63 -19.31 7.07 2.11
C PRO A 63 -19.92 6.44 0.86
N ASP A 64 -19.26 6.56 -0.29
CA ASP A 64 -19.79 6.12 -1.58
C ASP A 64 -19.29 4.72 -2.01
N ARG A 65 -20.14 3.98 -2.73
CA ARG A 65 -19.81 2.64 -3.24
C ARG A 65 -18.69 2.66 -4.27
N GLY A 66 -18.68 3.64 -5.18
CA GLY A 66 -17.63 3.80 -6.18
C GLY A 66 -16.27 4.09 -5.54
N GLN A 67 -16.27 4.95 -4.52
CA GLN A 67 -15.08 5.23 -3.71
C GLN A 67 -14.56 3.97 -3.00
N ARG A 68 -15.44 3.24 -2.30
CA ARG A 68 -15.06 1.97 -1.66
C ARG A 68 -14.53 0.95 -2.67
N ARG A 69 -15.15 0.85 -3.84
CA ARG A 69 -14.68 -0.04 -4.91
C ARG A 69 -13.27 0.32 -5.36
N ALA A 70 -13.02 1.59 -5.68
CA ALA A 70 -11.70 2.03 -6.13
C ALA A 70 -10.62 1.75 -5.07
N THR A 71 -10.93 2.00 -3.79
CA THR A 71 -10.02 1.67 -2.68
C THR A 71 -9.81 0.16 -2.49
N ALA A 72 -10.85 -0.66 -2.70
CA ALA A 72 -10.74 -2.11 -2.60
C ALA A 72 -9.90 -2.71 -3.74
N GLU A 73 -10.03 -2.17 -4.96
CA GLU A 73 -9.19 -2.54 -6.10
C GLU A 73 -7.72 -2.23 -5.81
N ILE A 74 -7.41 -1.05 -5.26
CA ILE A 74 -6.04 -0.71 -4.84
C ILE A 74 -5.56 -1.69 -3.76
N ALA A 75 -6.35 -1.95 -2.71
CA ALA A 75 -5.97 -2.87 -1.65
C ALA A 75 -5.65 -4.28 -2.17
N ALA A 76 -6.38 -4.76 -3.18
CA ALA A 76 -6.12 -6.04 -3.83
C ALA A 76 -4.81 -6.02 -4.62
N GLU A 77 -4.54 -4.97 -5.38
CA GLU A 77 -3.28 -4.79 -6.13
C GLU A 77 -2.07 -4.79 -5.18
N GLU A 78 -2.10 -4.04 -4.06
CA GLU A 78 -0.99 -4.06 -3.08
C GLU A 78 -0.84 -5.44 -2.40
N ALA A 79 -1.94 -6.20 -2.26
CA ALA A 79 -1.90 -7.55 -1.71
C ALA A 79 -1.27 -8.55 -2.70
N GLU A 80 -1.47 -8.36 -4.01
CA GLU A 80 -0.77 -9.12 -5.06
C GLU A 80 0.74 -8.83 -5.01
N ASP A 81 1.13 -7.56 -4.88
CA ASP A 81 2.54 -7.17 -4.74
C ASP A 81 3.17 -7.76 -3.47
N LEU A 82 2.45 -7.72 -2.33
CA LEU A 82 2.89 -8.39 -1.10
C LEU A 82 3.09 -9.90 -1.28
N ALA A 83 2.19 -10.57 -2.00
CA ALA A 83 2.30 -12.00 -2.29
C ALA A 83 3.56 -12.29 -3.13
N VAL A 84 3.86 -11.46 -4.13
CA VAL A 84 5.10 -11.56 -4.91
C VAL A 84 6.32 -11.39 -4.00
N VAL A 85 6.35 -10.37 -3.13
CA VAL A 85 7.45 -10.16 -2.17
C VAL A 85 7.66 -11.38 -1.27
N HIS A 86 6.60 -12.00 -0.76
CA HIS A 86 6.69 -13.23 0.02
C HIS A 86 7.34 -14.37 -0.78
N THR A 87 6.89 -14.59 -2.02
CA THR A 87 7.48 -15.65 -2.86
C THR A 87 8.95 -15.42 -3.17
N LEU A 88 9.36 -14.17 -3.41
CA LEU A 88 10.76 -13.81 -3.64
C LEU A 88 11.62 -14.02 -2.38
N ALA A 89 11.04 -13.84 -1.20
CA ALA A 89 11.69 -14.10 0.08
C ALA A 89 11.70 -15.60 0.47
N GLY A 90 11.10 -16.49 -0.33
CA GLY A 90 11.00 -17.92 -0.05
C GLY A 90 9.87 -18.32 0.90
N ASP A 91 8.94 -17.41 1.17
CA ASP A 91 7.74 -17.65 1.99
C ASP A 91 6.54 -18.11 1.13
N PRO A 92 5.48 -18.67 1.75
CA PRO A 92 4.19 -18.85 1.08
C PRO A 92 3.62 -17.51 0.60
N ALA A 93 3.13 -17.47 -0.65
CA ALA A 93 2.53 -16.27 -1.26
C ALA A 93 1.40 -15.65 -0.41
N ALA A 94 0.57 -16.49 0.20
CA ALA A 94 -0.44 -16.08 1.16
C ALA A 94 -0.22 -16.86 2.47
N PRO A 95 0.39 -16.26 3.50
CA PRO A 95 0.66 -16.94 4.76
C PRO A 95 -0.62 -17.26 5.54
N GLN A 96 -1.72 -16.54 5.26
CA GLN A 96 -3.04 -16.73 5.86
C GLN A 96 -4.12 -16.61 4.77
N PRO A 97 -5.28 -17.29 4.91
CA PRO A 97 -6.34 -17.28 3.90
C PRO A 97 -7.06 -15.92 3.79
N PHE A 98 -7.02 -15.09 4.84
CA PHE A 98 -7.65 -13.77 4.85
C PHE A 98 -6.76 -12.75 5.57
N VAL A 99 -6.72 -11.53 5.04
CA VAL A 99 -6.13 -10.36 5.71
C VAL A 99 -7.28 -9.49 6.21
N THR A 100 -7.48 -9.43 7.52
CA THR A 100 -8.67 -8.78 8.13
C THR A 100 -8.42 -7.36 8.66
N GLY A 101 -7.19 -6.85 8.57
CA GLY A 101 -6.81 -5.53 9.11
C GLY A 101 -6.68 -5.47 10.64
N THR A 102 -7.02 -6.55 11.34
CA THR A 102 -6.90 -6.75 12.79
C THR A 102 -5.89 -7.84 13.10
N THR A 103 -4.85 -7.50 13.85
CA THR A 103 -4.06 -8.42 14.67
C THR A 103 -4.38 -8.13 16.12
#